data_AF-A0A223P506-F1
#
_entry.id   AF-A0A223P506-F1
#
_cell.length_a   1.000
_cell.length_b   1.000
_cell.length_c   1.000
_cell.angle_alpha   90.00
_cell.angle_beta   90.00
_cell.angle_gamma   90.00
#
_symmetry.space_group_name_H-M   'P 1'
#
loop_
_entity.id
_entity.type
_entity.pdbx_description
1 polymer ?
#
loop_
_entity_poly.entity_id
_entity_poly.type
_entity_poly.pdbx_seq_one_letter_code
_entity_poly.pdbx_strand_id
1 'polypeptide(L)'
;MLAGHSAGGQFVQRYAVVGHASQEIVASHIHVRYVVANPAAYLYFDDRRPQADGSFAAVSARCPTAGTWNNGLSARLPAYVRQPVEPAMLEKHYLQRDVVYLLGTADNDPNADAVGQSCTYKSQGATRLERGHAYFRYVTAAAEAAHLPQRHRLFEVPGVAHRTFAMYHSTCGLAAVFGKSDCEDALH
;
A
#
# COMPACT_ATOMS: atom_id res chain seq x y z
N MET A 1 14.17 -3.19 -8.37
CA MET A 1 12.98 -3.53 -7.56
C MET A 1 13.23 -3.15 -6.12
N LEU A 2 12.21 -2.69 -5.40
CA LEU A 2 12.24 -2.53 -3.94
C LEU A 2 11.11 -3.38 -3.33
N ALA A 3 11.43 -4.24 -2.37
CA ALA A 3 10.44 -5.12 -1.73
C ALA A 3 10.58 -5.06 -0.21
N GLY A 4 9.45 -5.17 0.50
CA GLY A 4 9.44 -5.14 1.95
C GLY A 4 8.24 -5.87 2.53
N HIS A 5 8.46 -6.62 3.62
CA HIS A 5 7.42 -7.31 4.38
C HIS A 5 7.14 -6.60 5.71
N SER A 6 5.89 -6.59 6.18
CA SER A 6 5.51 -6.01 7.47
C SER A 6 5.87 -4.52 7.57
N ALA A 7 6.64 -4.11 8.59
CA ALA A 7 7.19 -2.75 8.70
C ALA A 7 8.00 -2.35 7.45
N GLY A 8 8.71 -3.29 6.81
CA GLY A 8 9.39 -3.06 5.55
C GLY A 8 8.41 -2.76 4.40
N GLY A 9 7.24 -3.41 4.38
CA GLY A 9 6.18 -3.12 3.40
C GLY A 9 5.64 -1.70 3.54
N GLN A 10 5.46 -1.23 4.78
CA GLN A 10 5.09 0.15 5.06
C GLN A 10 6.15 1.14 4.55
N PHE A 11 7.43 0.83 4.77
CA PHE A 11 8.54 1.63 4.25
C PHE A 11 8.52 1.69 2.72
N VAL A 12 8.40 0.55 2.05
CA VAL A 12 8.38 0.49 0.58
C VAL A 12 7.21 1.27 0.02
N GLN A 13 6.02 1.17 0.62
CA GLN A 13 4.85 1.94 0.19
C GLN A 13 5.09 3.44 0.35
N ARG A 14 5.55 3.90 1.52
CA ARG A 14 5.84 5.33 1.75
C ARG A 14 6.95 5.86 0.83
N TYR A 15 7.99 5.06 0.60
CA TYR A 15 9.05 5.40 -0.35
C TYR A 15 8.52 5.46 -1.79
N ALA A 16 7.58 4.59 -2.16
CA ALA A 16 6.90 4.68 -3.45
C ALA A 16 6.01 5.94 -3.56
N VAL A 17 5.54 6.51 -2.45
CA VAL A 17 4.76 7.75 -2.45
C VAL A 17 5.66 8.98 -2.58
N VAL A 18 6.60 9.16 -1.65
CA VAL A 18 7.39 10.41 -1.53
C VAL A 18 8.82 10.30 -2.06
N GLY A 19 9.29 9.10 -2.34
CA GLY A 19 10.65 8.87 -2.80
C GLY A 19 10.87 9.49 -4.18
N HIS A 20 11.95 10.24 -4.29
CA HIS A 20 12.51 10.68 -5.56
C HIS A 20 13.34 9.52 -6.10
N ALA A 21 12.74 8.58 -6.84
CA ALA A 21 13.53 7.73 -7.72
C ALA A 21 14.39 8.70 -8.56
N SER A 22 15.71 8.60 -8.45
CA SER A 22 16.59 9.66 -8.96
C SER A 22 16.31 9.90 -10.43
N GLN A 23 16.44 11.15 -10.88
CA GLN A 23 16.31 11.49 -12.30
C GLN A 23 17.23 10.61 -13.17
N GLU A 24 18.34 10.11 -12.60
CA GLU A 24 19.25 9.14 -13.20
C GLU A 24 18.61 7.76 -13.47
N ILE A 25 17.77 7.23 -12.56
CA ILE A 25 17.05 5.96 -12.76
C ILE A 25 16.09 6.09 -13.95
N VAL A 26 15.37 7.21 -14.00
CA VAL A 26 14.43 7.52 -15.09
C VAL A 26 15.19 7.71 -16.41
N ALA A 27 16.29 8.47 -16.39
CA ALA A 27 17.15 8.71 -17.55
C ALA A 27 17.83 7.44 -18.06
N SER A 28 18.07 6.45 -17.19
CA SER A 28 18.68 5.17 -17.55
C SER A 28 17.65 4.12 -18.00
N HIS A 29 16.37 4.49 -18.17
CA HIS A 29 15.28 3.58 -18.51
C HIS A 29 15.15 2.36 -17.58
N ILE A 30 15.57 2.49 -16.32
CA ILE A 30 15.50 1.41 -15.34
C ILE A 30 14.07 1.36 -14.79
N HIS A 31 13.37 0.28 -15.09
CA HIS A 31 12.06 0.01 -14.53
C HIS A 31 12.14 -0.37 -13.04
N VAL A 32 11.40 0.35 -12.18
CA VAL A 32 11.34 0.08 -10.74
C VAL A 32 9.95 -0.40 -10.35
N ARG A 33 9.87 -1.66 -9.92
CA ARG A 33 8.71 -2.25 -9.22
C ARG A 33 8.85 -2.14 -7.70
N TYR A 34 7.74 -1.85 -7.04
CA TYR A 34 7.59 -1.84 -5.58
C TYR A 34 6.72 -3.01 -5.13
N VAL A 35 7.22 -3.88 -4.23
CA VAL A 35 6.45 -5.00 -3.66
C VAL A 35 6.17 -4.71 -2.18
N VAL A 36 4.89 -4.55 -1.86
CA VAL A 36 4.39 -4.17 -0.54
C VAL A 36 3.72 -5.40 0.08
N ALA A 37 4.45 -6.13 0.93
CA ALA A 37 3.96 -7.39 1.50
C ALA A 37 3.48 -7.25 2.94
N ASN A 38 2.24 -7.66 3.21
CA ASN A 38 1.61 -7.69 4.55
C ASN A 38 1.93 -6.50 5.49
N PRO A 39 1.88 -5.24 5.05
CA PRO A 39 2.08 -4.13 5.98
C PRO A 39 0.94 -4.07 7.01
N ALA A 40 1.27 -3.62 8.22
CA ALA A 40 0.26 -3.42 9.26
C ALA A 40 -0.67 -2.23 8.98
N ALA A 41 -0.21 -1.23 8.22
CA ALA A 41 -1.01 -0.08 7.81
C ALA A 41 -0.46 0.53 6.52
N TYR A 42 -1.31 1.27 5.83
CA TYR A 42 -1.02 1.98 4.60
C TYR A 42 -1.16 3.48 4.79
N LEU A 43 -0.43 4.24 3.98
CA LEU A 43 -0.60 5.69 3.87
C LEU A 43 -1.68 6.01 2.84
N TYR A 44 -2.72 6.73 3.27
CA TYR A 44 -3.80 7.24 2.42
C TYR A 44 -3.53 8.71 2.03
N PHE A 45 -4.03 9.14 0.87
CA PHE A 45 -3.81 10.51 0.38
C PHE A 45 -4.84 11.51 0.94
N ASP A 46 -5.95 11.01 1.47
CA ASP A 46 -7.02 11.78 2.10
C ASP A 46 -7.47 11.17 3.45
N ASP A 47 -8.51 11.76 4.06
CA ASP A 47 -9.08 11.34 5.33
C ASP A 47 -10.09 10.19 5.22
N ARG A 48 -10.36 9.69 4.01
CA ARG A 48 -11.34 8.63 3.81
C ARG A 48 -10.75 7.28 4.18
N ARG A 49 -11.55 6.45 4.85
CA ARG A 49 -11.17 5.10 5.28
C ARG A 49 -12.28 4.11 5.01
N PRO A 50 -11.97 2.81 4.84
CA PRO A 50 -12.99 1.79 4.62
C PRO A 50 -14.00 1.76 5.77
N GLN A 51 -15.27 1.62 5.43
CA GLN A 51 -16.37 1.38 6.35
C GLN A 51 -16.82 -0.09 6.28
N ALA A 52 -17.64 -0.52 7.24
CA ALA A 52 -18.13 -1.91 7.31
C ALA A 52 -19.02 -2.30 6.12
N ASP A 53 -19.68 -1.32 5.49
CA ASP A 53 -20.49 -1.52 4.28
C ASP A 53 -19.66 -1.53 2.97
N GLY A 54 -18.33 -1.47 3.08
CA GLY A 54 -17.41 -1.44 1.94
C GLY A 54 -17.18 -0.05 1.35
N SER A 55 -17.93 0.97 1.78
CA SER A 55 -17.76 2.36 1.35
C SER A 55 -16.52 3.02 1.97
N PHE A 56 -16.21 4.24 1.52
CA PHE A 56 -15.14 5.07 2.07
C PHE A 56 -15.72 6.37 2.63
N ALA A 57 -15.45 6.67 3.91
CA ALA A 57 -15.93 7.88 4.57
C ALA A 57 -14.81 8.56 5.35
N ALA A 58 -14.91 9.87 5.51
CA ALA A 58 -13.97 10.65 6.31
C ALA A 58 -13.98 10.18 7.78
N VAL A 59 -12.79 10.03 8.36
CA VAL A 59 -12.64 9.63 9.77
C VAL A 59 -11.99 10.68 10.65
N SER A 60 -11.62 11.85 10.14
CA SER A 60 -10.88 12.87 10.88
C SER A 60 -11.54 13.29 12.21
N ALA A 61 -12.88 13.35 12.27
CA ALA A 61 -13.61 13.67 13.50
C ALA A 61 -13.45 12.60 14.61
N ARG A 62 -13.41 11.31 14.24
CA ARG A 62 -13.26 10.18 15.18
C ARG A 62 -11.80 9.72 15.35
N CYS A 63 -10.96 10.08 14.39
CA CYS A 63 -9.56 9.70 14.29
C CYS A 63 -8.71 10.84 13.71
N PRO A 64 -8.44 11.90 14.49
CA PRO A 64 -7.66 13.05 13.99
C PRO A 64 -6.24 12.67 13.53
N THR A 65 -5.68 11.60 14.10
CA THR A 65 -4.34 11.09 13.75
C THR A 65 -4.34 10.23 12.47
N ALA A 66 -5.48 10.04 11.80
CA ALA A 66 -5.50 9.28 10.55
C ALA A 66 -4.80 10.03 9.41
N GLY A 67 -4.93 11.37 9.40
CA GLY A 67 -4.35 12.25 8.39
C GLY A 67 -2.86 12.59 8.57
N THR A 68 -2.23 12.12 9.66
CA THR A 68 -0.84 12.47 9.97
C THR A 68 0.16 11.56 9.26
N TRP A 69 1.36 12.10 9.04
CA TRP A 69 2.44 11.40 8.36
C TRP A 69 2.67 9.98 8.91
N ASN A 70 3.06 9.08 8.00
CA ASN A 70 3.09 7.61 8.07
C ASN A 70 1.76 6.93 7.73
N ASN A 71 0.61 7.61 7.83
CA ASN A 71 -0.70 7.02 7.55
C ASN A 71 -1.64 7.93 6.74
N GLY A 72 -1.32 9.22 6.64
CA GLY A 72 -2.06 10.22 5.88
C GLY A 72 -1.17 11.34 5.37
N LEU A 73 -1.63 12.05 4.35
CA LEU A 73 -0.99 13.26 3.81
C LEU A 73 -1.84 14.53 3.96
N SER A 74 -3.07 14.41 4.49
CA SER A 74 -4.02 15.53 4.63
C SER A 74 -3.59 16.55 5.69
N ALA A 75 -2.75 16.15 6.65
CA ALA A 75 -2.13 17.05 7.62
C ALA A 75 -0.81 17.62 7.07
N ARG A 76 0.25 17.64 7.88
CA ARG A 76 1.56 18.20 7.52
C ARG A 76 2.47 17.14 6.89
N LEU A 77 3.00 17.44 5.69
CA LEU A 77 4.04 16.64 5.05
C LEU A 77 5.38 16.74 5.81
N PRO A 78 6.21 15.67 5.83
CA PRO A 78 7.55 15.72 6.43
C PRO A 78 8.44 16.75 5.76
N ALA A 79 9.33 17.35 6.54
CA ALA A 79 10.27 18.37 6.05
C ALA A 79 11.20 17.88 4.92
N TYR A 80 11.49 16.57 4.86
CA TYR A 80 12.38 16.01 3.83
C TYR A 80 11.69 15.79 2.48
N VAL A 81 10.35 15.83 2.43
CA VAL A 81 9.61 15.83 1.16
C VAL A 81 9.78 17.23 0.58
N ARG A 82 10.68 17.38 -0.41
CA ARG A 82 11.09 18.70 -0.95
C ARG A 82 9.85 19.52 -1.30
N GLN A 83 9.62 20.61 -0.58
CA GLN A 83 8.52 21.52 -0.85
C GLN A 83 8.94 22.56 -1.91
N PRO A 84 8.00 23.05 -2.75
CA PRO A 84 6.57 22.75 -2.72
C PRO A 84 6.21 21.44 -3.45
N VAL A 85 5.44 20.57 -2.78
CA VAL A 85 4.79 19.41 -3.41
C VAL A 85 3.35 19.32 -2.92
N GLU A 86 2.42 19.40 -3.87
CA GLU A 86 1.00 19.19 -3.62
C GLU A 86 0.71 17.69 -3.35
N PRO A 87 -0.05 17.32 -2.29
CA PRO A 87 -0.42 15.94 -2.03
C PRO A 87 -1.08 15.22 -3.21
N ALA A 88 -1.91 15.93 -3.99
CA ALA A 88 -2.54 15.39 -5.20
C ALA A 88 -1.52 14.98 -6.28
N MET A 89 -0.37 15.68 -6.35
CA MET A 89 0.71 15.29 -7.27
C MET A 89 1.42 14.02 -6.78
N LEU A 90 1.58 13.84 -5.46
CA LEU A 90 2.11 12.60 -4.89
C LEU A 90 1.20 11.41 -5.22
N GLU A 91 -0.10 11.57 -5.07
CA GLU A 91 -1.10 10.56 -5.43
C GLU A 91 -1.01 10.20 -6.91
N LYS A 92 -1.12 11.20 -7.79
CA LYS A 92 -1.04 11.01 -9.24
C LYS A 92 0.26 10.31 -9.67
N HIS A 93 1.40 10.64 -9.06
CA HIS A 93 2.66 9.96 -9.34
C HIS A 93 2.65 8.53 -8.82
N TYR A 94 2.13 8.29 -7.61
CA TYR A 94 2.08 6.96 -7.00
C TYR A 94 1.22 6.00 -7.80
N LEU A 95 0.04 6.44 -8.26
CA LEU A 95 -0.89 5.64 -9.07
C LEU A 95 -0.29 5.16 -10.40
N GLN A 96 0.72 5.86 -10.91
CA GLN A 96 1.41 5.50 -12.15
C GLN A 96 2.62 4.57 -11.94
N ARG A 97 3.02 4.28 -10.69
CA ARG A 97 4.14 3.36 -10.40
C ARG A 97 3.68 1.91 -10.50
N ASP A 98 4.60 0.99 -10.87
CA ASP A 98 4.36 -0.46 -10.78
C ASP A 98 4.46 -0.90 -9.32
N VAL A 99 3.30 -1.09 -8.68
CA VAL A 99 3.17 -1.51 -7.28
C VAL A 99 2.42 -2.83 -7.22
N VAL A 100 3.00 -3.81 -6.54
CA VAL A 100 2.34 -5.08 -6.23
C VAL A 100 2.08 -5.15 -4.73
N TYR A 101 0.82 -5.29 -4.34
CA TYR A 101 0.45 -5.65 -2.98
C TYR A 101 0.44 -7.17 -2.88
N LEU A 102 1.29 -7.72 -2.01
CA LEU A 102 1.42 -9.16 -1.82
C LEU A 102 0.84 -9.52 -0.44
N LEU A 103 -0.34 -10.12 -0.43
CA LEU A 103 -1.09 -10.36 0.80
C LEU A 103 -1.17 -11.86 1.11
N GLY A 104 -0.85 -12.25 2.33
CA GLY A 104 -1.05 -13.62 2.80
C GLY A 104 -2.50 -13.81 3.24
N THR A 105 -3.22 -14.79 2.68
CA THR A 105 -4.65 -14.97 2.98
C THR A 105 -4.92 -15.44 4.41
N ALA A 106 -3.89 -15.90 5.13
CA ALA A 106 -3.97 -16.23 6.55
C ALA A 106 -3.40 -15.13 7.48
N ASP A 107 -3.05 -13.95 6.97
CA ASP A 107 -2.68 -12.78 7.79
C ASP A 107 -3.94 -11.99 8.22
N ASN A 108 -4.88 -12.75 8.80
CA ASN A 108 -6.26 -12.36 9.05
C ASN A 108 -6.65 -12.44 10.54
N ASP A 109 -5.68 -12.46 11.45
CA ASP A 109 -5.93 -12.43 12.89
C ASP A 109 -5.88 -10.97 13.42
N PRO A 110 -7.01 -10.44 13.96
CA PRO A 110 -7.06 -9.07 14.50
C PRO A 110 -6.26 -8.88 15.79
N ASN A 111 -5.87 -9.98 16.44
CA ASN A 111 -5.08 -10.01 17.67
C ASN A 111 -3.62 -10.38 17.42
N ALA A 112 -3.21 -10.55 16.16
CA ALA A 112 -1.83 -10.87 15.82
C ALA A 112 -0.85 -9.78 16.31
N ASP A 113 0.35 -10.22 16.69
CA ASP A 113 1.44 -9.33 17.08
C ASP A 113 1.71 -8.29 16.01
N ALA A 114 2.02 -7.05 16.43
CA ALA A 114 2.37 -5.94 15.55
C ALA A 114 1.32 -5.59 14.47
N VAL A 115 0.04 -5.93 14.67
CA VAL A 115 -1.05 -5.47 13.79
C VAL A 115 -1.35 -3.98 14.01
N GLY A 116 -1.01 -3.42 15.18
CA GLY A 116 -1.27 -2.03 15.53
C GLY A 116 -2.72 -1.78 15.94
N GLN A 117 -2.89 -1.31 17.19
CA GLN A 117 -4.20 -1.18 17.84
C GLN A 117 -4.64 0.29 18.00
N SER A 118 -3.82 1.24 17.54
CA SER A 118 -4.20 2.65 17.59
C SER A 118 -5.36 2.95 16.64
N CYS A 119 -6.06 4.05 16.90
CA CYS A 119 -7.16 4.54 16.08
C CYS A 119 -6.82 4.54 14.58
N THR A 120 -5.64 5.06 14.22
CA THR A 120 -5.17 5.17 12.85
C THR A 120 -5.10 3.81 12.14
N TYR A 121 -4.59 2.78 12.82
CA TYR A 121 -4.49 1.44 12.27
C TYR A 121 -5.87 0.78 12.17
N LYS A 122 -6.66 0.86 13.24
CA LYS A 122 -8.02 0.29 13.28
C LYS A 122 -8.96 0.90 12.24
N SER A 123 -8.78 2.17 11.90
CA SER A 123 -9.57 2.84 10.85
C SER A 123 -9.41 2.20 9.46
N GLN A 124 -8.36 1.41 9.23
CA GLN A 124 -8.09 0.81 7.92
C GLN A 124 -8.65 -0.62 7.78
N GLY A 125 -9.14 -1.24 8.86
CA GLY A 125 -9.58 -2.64 8.91
C GLY A 125 -9.12 -3.34 10.19
N ALA A 126 -9.70 -4.50 10.49
CA ALA A 126 -9.38 -5.28 11.68
C ALA A 126 -8.07 -6.08 11.52
N THR A 127 -7.77 -6.55 10.31
CA THR A 127 -6.63 -7.43 10.02
C THR A 127 -5.68 -6.83 8.97
N ARG A 128 -4.46 -7.36 8.82
CA ARG A 128 -3.55 -6.90 7.75
C ARG A 128 -4.10 -7.21 6.37
N LEU A 129 -4.68 -8.39 6.20
CA LEU A 129 -5.33 -8.80 4.96
C LEU A 129 -6.44 -7.81 4.55
N GLU A 130 -7.38 -7.53 5.47
CA GLU A 130 -8.47 -6.57 5.22
C GLU A 130 -7.96 -5.18 4.85
N ARG A 131 -6.94 -4.70 5.54
CA ARG A 131 -6.30 -3.40 5.28
C ARG A 131 -5.69 -3.36 3.88
N GLY A 132 -5.04 -4.44 3.46
CA GLY A 132 -4.47 -4.56 2.13
C GLY A 132 -5.52 -4.53 1.02
N HIS A 133 -6.61 -5.30 1.15
CA HIS A 133 -7.72 -5.24 0.20
C HIS A 133 -8.37 -3.86 0.16
N ALA A 134 -8.63 -3.27 1.33
CA ALA A 134 -9.22 -1.94 1.40
C ALA A 134 -8.33 -0.89 0.74
N TYR A 135 -7.01 -0.95 0.96
CA TYR A 135 -6.08 -0.03 0.31
C TYR A 135 -6.03 -0.24 -1.20
N PHE A 136 -6.05 -1.49 -1.67
CA PHE A 136 -6.08 -1.79 -3.10
C PHE A 136 -7.35 -1.25 -3.79
N ARG A 137 -8.52 -1.41 -3.17
CA ARG A 137 -9.77 -0.79 -3.68
C ARG A 137 -9.66 0.73 -3.73
N TYR A 138 -9.08 1.34 -2.69
CA TYR A 138 -8.88 2.79 -2.62
C TYR A 138 -8.03 3.32 -3.78
N VAL A 139 -6.85 2.74 -4.02
CA VAL A 139 -5.96 3.19 -5.11
C VAL A 139 -6.51 2.88 -6.50
N THR A 140 -7.25 1.77 -6.64
CA THR A 140 -7.91 1.40 -7.90
C THR A 140 -8.99 2.41 -8.27
N ALA A 141 -9.87 2.76 -7.32
CA ALA A 141 -10.90 3.77 -7.53
C ALA A 141 -10.29 5.16 -7.80
N ALA A 142 -9.17 5.50 -7.16
CA ALA A 142 -8.46 6.75 -7.41
C ALA A 142 -7.85 6.79 -8.83
N ALA A 143 -7.27 5.69 -9.31
CA ALA A 143 -6.75 5.58 -10.68
C ALA A 143 -7.88 5.70 -11.71
N GLU A 144 -9.02 5.05 -11.48
CA GLU A 144 -10.20 5.13 -12.34
C GLU A 144 -10.74 6.56 -12.41
N ALA A 145 -10.97 7.21 -11.27
CA ALA A 145 -11.44 8.59 -11.21
C ALA A 145 -10.48 9.58 -11.91
N ALA A 146 -9.17 9.30 -11.84
CA ALA A 146 -8.13 10.10 -12.50
C ALA A 146 -7.91 9.73 -13.99
N HIS A 147 -8.66 8.75 -14.53
CA HIS A 147 -8.49 8.23 -15.89
C HIS A 147 -7.04 7.75 -16.18
N LEU A 148 -6.41 7.13 -15.17
CA LEU A 148 -5.06 6.59 -15.26
C LEU A 148 -5.09 5.08 -15.55
N PRO A 149 -4.08 4.53 -16.24
CA PRO A 149 -3.97 3.09 -16.42
C PRO A 149 -3.78 2.40 -15.07
N GLN A 150 -4.40 1.23 -14.89
CA GLN A 150 -4.20 0.44 -13.69
C GLN A 150 -2.80 -0.20 -13.68
N ARG A 151 -1.90 0.40 -12.90
CA ARG A 151 -0.50 -0.06 -12.73
C ARG A 151 -0.28 -0.85 -11.45
N HIS A 152 -1.25 -0.77 -10.53
CA HIS A 152 -1.19 -1.46 -9.25
C HIS A 152 -1.85 -2.83 -9.39
N ARG A 153 -1.29 -3.84 -8.73
CA ARG A 153 -1.79 -5.22 -8.75
C ARG A 153 -1.85 -5.80 -7.35
N LEU A 154 -2.72 -6.78 -7.16
CA LEU A 154 -2.94 -7.47 -5.91
C LEU A 154 -2.73 -8.97 -6.11
N PHE A 155 -1.70 -9.51 -5.47
CA PHE A 155 -1.43 -10.94 -5.45
C PHE A 155 -1.66 -11.49 -4.06
N GLU A 156 -2.40 -12.59 -3.99
CA GLU A 156 -2.65 -13.30 -2.74
C GLU A 156 -1.79 -14.56 -2.63
N VAL A 157 -1.30 -14.84 -1.43
CA VAL A 157 -0.53 -16.04 -1.11
C VAL A 157 -1.42 -16.97 -0.26
N PRO A 158 -2.00 -18.03 -0.85
CA PRO A 158 -2.95 -18.88 -0.15
C PRO A 158 -2.34 -19.55 1.08
N GLY A 159 -3.03 -19.46 2.22
CA GLY A 159 -2.68 -20.15 3.46
C GLY A 159 -1.45 -19.60 4.19
N VAL A 160 -0.82 -18.53 3.68
CA VAL A 160 0.34 -17.92 4.32
C VAL A 160 -0.10 -16.73 5.18
N ALA A 161 0.39 -16.69 6.41
CA ALA A 161 0.16 -15.59 7.35
C ALA A 161 1.32 -14.58 7.32
N HIS A 162 1.70 -14.04 8.47
CA HIS A 162 2.73 -13.01 8.60
C HIS A 162 4.19 -13.55 8.56
N ARG A 163 4.55 -14.33 7.53
CA ARG A 163 5.84 -15.04 7.44
C ARG A 163 6.65 -14.62 6.21
N THR A 164 7.69 -13.81 6.41
CA THR A 164 8.54 -13.26 5.33
C THR A 164 9.01 -14.31 4.32
N PHE A 165 9.60 -15.42 4.80
CA PHE A 165 10.15 -16.45 3.92
C PHE A 165 9.06 -17.07 3.04
N ALA A 166 7.94 -17.48 3.64
CA ALA A 166 6.82 -18.10 2.93
C ALA A 166 6.16 -17.15 1.92
N MET A 167 6.05 -15.86 2.26
CA MET A 167 5.53 -14.85 1.34
C MET A 167 6.36 -14.76 0.06
N TYR A 168 7.68 -14.62 0.17
CA TYR A 168 8.55 -14.41 -1.00
C TYR A 168 8.96 -15.69 -1.74
N HIS A 169 8.96 -16.85 -1.06
CA HIS A 169 9.20 -18.15 -1.72
C HIS A 169 7.96 -18.77 -2.36
N SER A 170 6.77 -18.21 -2.13
CA SER A 170 5.56 -18.66 -2.81
C SER A 170 5.59 -18.33 -4.31
N THR A 171 4.75 -19.02 -5.08
CA THR A 171 4.53 -18.71 -6.51
C THR A 171 4.19 -17.23 -6.72
N CYS A 172 3.30 -16.67 -5.90
CA CYS A 172 2.90 -15.26 -5.98
C CYS A 172 3.99 -14.29 -5.51
N GLY A 173 4.81 -14.67 -4.54
CA GLY A 173 5.99 -13.91 -4.15
C GLY A 173 7.03 -13.80 -5.27
N LEU A 174 7.32 -14.92 -5.93
CA LEU A 174 8.20 -14.95 -7.10
C LEU A 174 7.61 -14.17 -8.28
N ALA A 175 6.29 -14.25 -8.49
CA ALA A 175 5.57 -13.46 -9.49
C ALA A 175 5.74 -11.96 -9.24
N ALA A 176 5.51 -11.53 -7.99
CA ALA A 176 5.61 -10.13 -7.59
C ALA A 176 7.02 -9.62 -7.84
N VAL A 177 8.03 -10.38 -7.42
CA VAL A 177 9.45 -9.97 -7.46
C VAL A 177 10.03 -9.99 -8.88
N PHE A 178 9.84 -11.08 -9.61
CA PHE A 178 10.52 -11.32 -10.89
C PHE A 178 9.65 -11.07 -12.12
N GLY A 179 8.33 -10.88 -11.94
CA GLY A 179 7.40 -10.76 -13.06
C GLY A 179 7.30 -12.04 -13.90
N LYS A 180 7.60 -13.20 -13.31
CA LYS A 180 7.65 -14.49 -13.96
C LYS A 180 6.95 -15.55 -13.09
N SER A 181 5.64 -15.71 -13.24
CA SER A 181 4.89 -16.93 -12.87
C SER A 181 3.37 -16.71 -12.95
N ASP A 182 2.63 -17.82 -12.95
CA ASP A 182 1.17 -17.94 -13.07
C ASP A 182 0.39 -17.54 -11.79
N CYS A 183 0.85 -16.54 -11.04
CA CYS A 183 0.02 -16.02 -9.95
C CYS A 183 -1.13 -15.24 -10.58
N GLU A 184 -2.34 -15.79 -10.47
CA GLU A 184 -3.55 -15.09 -10.89
C GLU A 184 -3.77 -13.86 -10.01
N ASP A 185 -4.11 -12.72 -10.63
CA ASP A 185 -4.57 -11.54 -9.89
C ASP A 185 -5.82 -11.93 -9.10
N ALA A 186 -5.90 -11.55 -7.83
CA ALA A 186 -7.12 -11.76 -7.05
C ALA A 186 -8.25 -10.93 -7.70
N LEU A 187 -9.23 -11.61 -8.29
CA LEU A 187 -10.33 -10.99 -9.02
C LEU A 187 -11.24 -10.20 -8.06
N HIS A 188 -11.40 -8.92 -8.42
CA HIS A 188 -12.37 -7.87 -8.02
C HIS A 188 -13.28 -8.11 -6.81
#